data_AF-A0A1S2E197-F1
#
_entry.id   AF-A0A1S2E197-F1
#
_cell.length_a   1.000
_cell.length_b   1.000
_cell.length_c   1.000
_cell.angle_alpha   90.00
_cell.angle_beta   90.00
_cell.angle_gamma   90.00
#
_symmetry.space_group_name_H-M   'P 1'
#
loop_
_entity.id
_entity.type
_entity.pdbx_description
1 polymer ?
#
loop_
_entity_poly.entity_id
_entity_poly.type
_entity_poly.pdbx_seq_one_letter_code
_entity_poly.pdbx_strand_id
1 'polypeptide(L)'
;MIDVRPLRPQAKAIGARHETERHLDCPTRQIAARAGRQVTTVKVRSRPRRRSSLRLYLRELFDRFAFERWVELDTIACRLAMQEQVVGQFQHRDREPVLHSAI
;
A
#
# COMPACT_ATOMS: atom_id res chain seq x y z
N MET A 1 -27.53 30.13 -5.22
CA MET A 1 -26.46 29.78 -6.19
C MET A 1 -25.29 29.26 -5.38
N ILE A 2 -25.03 27.95 -5.43
CA ILE A 2 -23.93 27.33 -4.68
C ILE A 2 -22.62 27.63 -5.43
N ASP A 3 -21.65 28.21 -4.75
CA ASP A 3 -20.39 28.66 -5.34
C ASP A 3 -19.51 27.45 -5.72
N VAL A 4 -19.40 27.20 -7.03
CA VAL A 4 -18.74 26.03 -7.64
C VAL A 4 -17.20 26.11 -7.58
N ARG A 5 -16.64 27.13 -6.91
CA ARG A 5 -15.20 27.45 -7.00
C ARG A 5 -14.23 26.54 -6.24
N PRO A 6 -14.55 25.81 -5.14
CA PRO A 6 -13.56 24.96 -4.48
C PRO A 6 -13.51 23.51 -4.99
N LEU A 7 -14.41 23.06 -5.89
CA LEU A 7 -14.40 21.68 -6.40
C LEU A 7 -13.28 21.38 -7.40
N ARG A 8 -12.81 22.37 -8.16
CA ARG A 8 -11.79 22.16 -9.21
C ARG A 8 -10.42 21.73 -8.68
N PRO A 9 -9.88 22.33 -7.60
CA PRO A 9 -8.60 21.89 -7.01
C PRO A 9 -8.64 20.45 -6.49
N GLN A 10 -9.76 20.04 -5.89
CA GLN A 10 -9.91 18.72 -5.28
C GLN A 10 -10.09 17.61 -6.33
N ALA A 11 -10.90 17.85 -7.36
CA ALA A 11 -11.01 16.93 -8.50
C ALA A 11 -9.67 16.75 -9.22
N LYS A 12 -8.86 17.82 -9.31
CA LYS A 12 -7.52 17.78 -9.89
C LYS A 12 -6.53 16.99 -9.01
N ALA A 13 -6.63 17.12 -7.68
CA ALA A 13 -5.83 16.34 -6.73
C ALA A 13 -6.17 14.84 -6.77
N ILE A 14 -7.45 14.48 -6.90
CA ILE A 14 -7.90 13.08 -7.03
C ILE A 14 -7.43 12.48 -8.37
N GLY A 15 -7.52 13.25 -9.46
CA GLY A 15 -6.99 12.84 -10.76
C GLY A 15 -5.47 12.60 -10.71
N ALA A 16 -4.72 13.52 -10.11
CA ALA A 16 -3.28 13.39 -9.94
C ALA A 16 -2.90 12.16 -9.09
N ARG A 17 -3.69 11.83 -8.07
CA ARG A 17 -3.51 10.63 -7.23
C ARG A 17 -3.72 9.34 -8.02
N HIS A 18 -4.79 9.25 -8.81
CA HIS A 18 -5.02 8.07 -9.65
C HIS A 18 -3.95 7.89 -10.73
N GLU A 19 -3.42 8.98 -11.25
CA GLU A 19 -2.31 8.96 -12.20
C GLU A 19 -1.01 8.45 -11.54
N THR A 20 -0.71 8.91 -10.32
CA THR A 20 0.42 8.38 -9.54
C THR A 20 0.25 6.91 -9.18
N GLU A 21 -0.95 6.48 -8.76
CA GLU A 21 -1.26 5.07 -8.48
C GLU A 21 -1.05 4.19 -9.72
N ARG A 22 -1.48 4.65 -10.91
CA ARG A 22 -1.23 3.96 -12.19
C ARG A 22 0.26 3.86 -12.51
N HIS A 23 1.02 4.92 -12.25
CA HIS A 23 2.47 4.91 -12.45
C HIS A 23 3.19 3.96 -11.50
N LEU A 24 2.67 3.75 -10.29
CA LEU A 24 3.22 2.82 -9.31
C LEU A 24 2.83 1.36 -9.57
N ASP A 25 1.83 1.07 -10.41
CA ASP A 25 1.34 -0.29 -10.63
C ASP A 25 2.41 -1.19 -11.32
N CYS A 26 3.13 -0.64 -12.31
CA CYS A 26 4.20 -1.37 -12.99
C CYS A 26 5.39 -1.71 -12.06
N PRO A 27 6.01 -0.76 -11.34
CA PRO A 27 7.10 -1.09 -10.41
C PRO A 27 6.62 -2.00 -9.27
N THR A 28 5.38 -1.86 -8.79
CA THR A 28 4.80 -2.77 -7.79
C THR A 28 4.73 -4.20 -8.32
N ARG A 29 4.25 -4.42 -9.55
CA ARG A 29 4.24 -5.74 -10.20
C ARG A 29 5.63 -6.29 -10.43
N GLN A 30 6.61 -5.44 -10.78
CA GLN A 30 8.00 -5.87 -10.97
C GLN A 30 8.64 -6.31 -9.65
N ILE A 31 8.40 -5.58 -8.57
CA ILE A 31 8.85 -5.93 -7.22
C ILE A 31 8.23 -7.27 -6.80
N ALA A 32 6.91 -7.44 -6.97
CA ALA A 32 6.22 -8.68 -6.66
C ALA A 32 6.76 -9.87 -7.49
N ALA A 33 6.97 -9.69 -8.79
CA ALA A 33 7.54 -10.72 -9.67
C ALA A 33 8.99 -11.07 -9.29
N ARG A 34 9.79 -10.07 -8.87
CA ARG A 34 11.17 -10.27 -8.41
C ARG A 34 11.20 -11.01 -7.07
N ALA A 35 10.35 -10.64 -6.12
CA ALA A 35 10.19 -11.33 -4.85
C ALA A 35 9.76 -12.80 -5.06
N GLY A 36 8.79 -13.04 -5.96
CA GLY A 36 8.37 -14.39 -6.33
C GLY A 36 9.51 -15.24 -6.91
N ARG A 37 10.33 -14.67 -7.80
CA ARG A 37 11.53 -15.35 -8.33
C ARG A 37 12.57 -15.63 -7.24
N GLN A 38 12.76 -14.71 -6.30
CA GLN A 38 13.65 -14.93 -5.15
C GLN A 38 13.17 -16.11 -4.31
N VAL A 39 11.87 -16.21 -4.02
CA VAL A 39 11.28 -17.37 -3.30
C VAL A 39 11.57 -18.68 -4.03
N THR A 40 11.41 -18.73 -5.36
CA THR A 40 11.72 -19.94 -6.15
C THR A 40 13.21 -20.29 -6.06
N THR A 41 14.11 -19.30 -6.16
CA THR A 41 15.56 -19.54 -6.05
C THR A 41 16.00 -19.98 -4.65
N VAL A 42 15.38 -19.47 -3.58
CA VAL A 42 15.65 -19.93 -2.20
C VAL A 42 15.27 -21.40 -2.05
N LYS A 43 14.08 -21.80 -2.53
CA LYS A 43 13.64 -23.21 -2.51
C LYS A 43 14.55 -24.16 -3.30
N VAL A 44 15.17 -23.68 -4.39
CA VAL A 44 16.13 -24.49 -5.17
C VAL A 44 17.48 -24.59 -4.45
N ARG A 45 17.89 -23.54 -3.72
CA ARG A 45 19.17 -23.46 -3.00
C ARG A 45 19.17 -24.18 -1.65
N SER A 46 18.00 -24.47 -1.07
CA SER A 46 17.85 -25.24 0.17
C SER A 46 18.00 -26.76 0.00
N ARG A 47 18.27 -27.26 -1.21
CA ARG A 47 18.69 -28.67 -1.41
C ARG A 47 20.00 -28.95 -0.65
N PRO A 48 20.12 -30.08 0.06
CA PRO A 48 21.06 -30.20 1.17
C PRO A 48 22.52 -30.30 0.71
N ARG A 49 23.31 -29.23 0.91
CA ARG A 49 24.79 -29.26 0.90
C ARG A 49 25.31 -29.20 2.34
N ARG A 50 25.80 -30.34 2.83
CA ARG A 50 26.01 -30.74 4.24
C ARG A 50 26.99 -29.92 5.12
N ARG A 51 27.53 -28.77 4.71
CA ARG A 51 28.40 -27.92 5.59
C ARG A 51 28.06 -26.43 5.61
N SER A 52 27.16 -25.98 4.73
CA SER A 52 26.62 -24.61 4.70
C SER A 52 25.24 -24.48 5.33
N SER A 53 24.70 -25.57 5.89
CA SER A 53 23.28 -25.73 6.23
C SER A 53 22.80 -24.83 7.37
N LEU A 54 23.55 -24.68 8.47
CA LEU A 54 23.06 -23.92 9.63
C LEU A 54 22.98 -22.41 9.34
N ARG A 55 24.01 -21.84 8.71
CA ARG A 55 24.00 -20.41 8.32
C ARG A 55 22.93 -20.11 7.28
N LEU A 56 22.73 -21.01 6.32
CA LEU A 56 21.67 -20.88 5.32
C LEU A 56 20.28 -21.06 5.94
N TYR A 57 20.11 -22.00 6.88
CA TYR A 57 18.89 -22.23 7.63
C TYR A 57 18.50 -21.02 8.47
N LEU A 58 19.47 -20.45 9.22
CA LEU A 58 19.23 -19.23 9.99
C LEU A 58 18.86 -18.06 9.09
N ARG A 59 19.52 -17.92 7.94
CA ARG A 59 19.18 -16.88 6.96
C ARG A 59 17.77 -17.05 6.39
N GLU A 60 17.39 -18.27 6.03
CA GLU A 60 16.04 -18.58 5.54
C GLU A 60 14.98 -18.32 6.63
N LEU A 61 15.31 -18.59 7.89
CA LEU A 61 14.45 -18.27 9.04
C LEU A 61 14.27 -16.75 9.19
N PHE A 62 15.35 -15.97 9.13
CA PHE A 62 15.30 -14.51 9.20
C PHE A 62 14.56 -13.90 8.01
N ASP A 63 14.81 -14.39 6.79
CA ASP A 63 14.14 -13.93 5.58
C ASP A 63 12.62 -14.20 5.65
N ARG A 64 12.23 -15.36 6.18
CA ARG A 64 10.81 -15.70 6.42
C ARG A 64 10.19 -14.80 7.48
N PHE A 65 10.85 -14.58 8.61
CA PHE A 65 10.35 -13.67 9.65
C PHE A 65 10.22 -12.23 9.14
N ALA A 66 11.19 -11.75 8.35
CA ALA A 66 11.14 -10.43 7.75
C ALA A 66 9.96 -10.32 6.78
N PHE A 67 9.70 -11.35 5.99
CA PHE A 67 8.54 -11.41 5.08
C PHE A 67 7.21 -11.38 5.83
N GLU A 68 7.02 -12.27 6.82
CA GLU A 68 5.80 -12.30 7.65
C GLU A 68 5.58 -10.94 8.32
N ARG A 69 6.63 -10.34 8.88
CA ARG A 69 6.56 -9.00 9.47
C ARG A 69 6.23 -7.90 8.48
N TRP A 70 6.71 -8.00 7.26
CA TRP A 70 6.43 -7.01 6.21
C TRP A 70 4.97 -7.09 5.75
N VAL A 71 4.41 -8.29 5.58
CA VAL A 71 2.99 -8.50 5.26
C VAL A 71 2.07 -7.94 6.35
N GLU A 72 2.45 -8.12 7.62
CA GLU A 72 1.72 -7.52 8.75
C GLU A 72 1.74 -5.98 8.70
N LEU A 73 2.90 -5.37 8.42
CA LEU A 73 3.02 -3.92 8.26
C LEU A 73 2.22 -3.40 7.07
N ASP A 74 2.26 -4.11 5.94
CA ASP A 74 1.52 -3.77 4.73
C ASP A 74 0.00 -3.81 4.97
N THR A 75 -0.48 -4.82 5.72
CA THR A 75 -1.89 -4.92 6.12
C THR A 75 -2.30 -3.74 7.00
N ILE A 76 -1.44 -3.34 7.96
CA ILE A 76 -1.70 -2.18 8.82
C ILE A 76 -1.71 -0.89 8.00
N ALA A 77 -0.75 -0.71 7.10
CA ALA A 77 -0.66 0.46 6.22
C ALA A 77 -1.91 0.58 5.33
N CYS A 78 -2.38 -0.53 4.74
CA CYS A 78 -3.61 -0.55 3.95
C CYS A 78 -4.83 -0.16 4.80
N ARG A 79 -4.95 -0.70 6.02
CA ARG A 79 -6.03 -0.33 6.94
C ARG A 79 -5.99 1.14 7.33
N LEU A 80 -4.80 1.66 7.61
CA LEU A 80 -4.60 3.08 7.94
C LEU A 80 -5.01 3.97 6.76
N ALA A 81 -4.58 3.63 5.53
CA ALA A 81 -4.96 4.38 4.33
C ALA A 81 -6.49 4.39 4.10
N MET A 82 -7.18 3.27 4.34
CA MET A 82 -8.64 3.23 4.29
C MET A 82 -9.27 4.12 5.37
N GLN A 83 -8.75 4.10 6.60
CA GLN A 83 -9.23 4.93 7.69
C GLN A 83 -9.04 6.42 7.39
N GLU A 84 -7.87 6.82 6.91
CA GLU A 84 -7.58 8.19 6.49
C GLU A 84 -8.50 8.64 5.36
N GLN A 85 -8.82 7.76 4.41
CA GLN A 85 -9.78 8.05 3.35
C GLN A 85 -11.18 8.29 3.91
N VAL A 86 -11.64 7.44 4.83
CA VAL A 86 -12.96 7.59 5.47
C VAL A 86 -13.01 8.88 6.29
N VAL A 87 -11.98 9.19 7.08
CA VAL A 87 -11.87 10.44 7.83
C VAL A 87 -11.88 11.64 6.89
N GLY A 88 -11.16 11.57 5.79
CA GLY A 88 -11.16 12.62 4.76
C GLY A 88 -12.55 12.86 4.16
N GLN A 89 -13.36 11.80 3.98
CA GLN A 89 -14.74 11.92 3.51
C GLN A 89 -15.65 12.60 4.54
N PHE A 90 -15.49 12.30 5.84
CA PHE A 90 -16.24 12.97 6.90
C PHE A 90 -15.85 14.44 7.06
N GLN A 91 -14.55 14.75 7.10
CA GLN A 91 -14.08 16.14 7.14
C GLN A 91 -14.54 16.95 5.91
N HIS A 92 -14.70 16.30 4.76
CA HIS A 92 -15.27 16.94 3.58
C HIS A 92 -16.76 17.24 3.75
N ARG A 93 -17.54 16.32 4.35
CA ARG A 93 -18.96 16.53 4.67
C ARG A 93 -19.19 17.58 5.75
N ASP A 94 -18.35 17.63 6.78
CA ASP A 94 -18.49 18.62 7.87
C ASP A 94 -18.10 20.04 7.42
N ARG A 95 -17.31 20.15 6.34
CA ARG A 95 -16.97 21.43 5.69
C ARG A 95 -17.96 21.85 4.61
N GLU A 96 -18.93 21.02 4.25
CA GLU A 96 -20.06 21.47 3.43
C GLU A 96 -20.91 22.40 4.31
N PRO A 97 -21.06 23.69 3.96
CA PRO A 97 -21.91 24.58 4.74
C PRO A 97 -23.34 24.06 4.63
N VAL A 98 -23.89 23.58 5.74
CA VAL A 98 -25.33 23.34 5.90
C VAL A 98 -26.01 24.68 5.64
N LEU A 99 -26.54 24.86 4.42
CA LEU A 99 -27.40 25.96 4.08
C LEU A 99 -28.68 25.78 4.89
N HIS A 100 -28.69 26.30 6.11
CA HIS A 100 -29.91 26.51 6.87
C HIS A 100 -30.78 27.46 6.05
N SER A 101 -31.75 26.87 5.33
CA SER A 101 -32.83 27.63 4.71
C SER A 101 -33.66 28.20 5.86
N ALA A 102 -33.39 29.46 6.22
CA ALA A 102 -34.25 30.22 7.10
C ALA A 102 -35.59 30.41 6.37
N ILE A 103 -36.61 29.72 6.85
CA ILE A 103 -38.03 30.05 6.68
C ILE A 103 -38.57 30.25 8.09
#